data_AF-A0A3D5UYF9-F1
#
_entry.id   AF-A0A3D5UYF9-F1
#
_cell.length_a   1.000
_cell.length_b   1.000
_cell.length_c   1.000
_cell.angle_alpha   90.00
_cell.angle_beta   90.00
_cell.angle_gamma   90.00
#
_symmetry.space_group_name_H-M   'P 1'
#
loop_
_entity.id
_entity.type
_entity.pdbx_description
1 polymer ?
#
loop_
_entity_poly.entity_id
_entity_poly.type
_entity_poly.pdbx_seq_one_letter_code
_entity_poly.pdbx_strand_id
1 'polypeptide(L)' 'GATGSILIGTVLDELERQDKRYGLVTMCAAGGMAPAVIIERMQ' A
#
# COMPACT_ATOMS: atom_id res chain seq x y z
N GLY A 1 13.01 -7.97 0.08
CA GLY A 1 11.86 -7.14 0.49
C GLY A 1 10.72 -7.28 -0.50
N ALA A 2 9.97 -8.37 -0.43
CA ALA A 2 8.80 -8.61 -1.29
C ALA A 2 7.48 -8.19 -0.60
N THR A 3 7.46 -8.18 0.74
CA THR A 3 6.29 -7.82 1.55
C THR A 3 5.70 -6.46 1.18
N GLY A 4 6.55 -5.47 0.86
CA GLY A 4 6.08 -4.16 0.42
C GLY A 4 5.22 -4.23 -0.85
N SER A 5 5.67 -4.95 -1.87
CA SER A 5 4.91 -5.15 -3.12
C SER A 5 3.63 -5.95 -2.89
N ILE A 6 3.68 -6.96 -2.02
CA ILE A 6 2.48 -7.74 -1.65
C ILE A 6 1.44 -6.82 -0.99
N LEU A 7 1.85 -6.01 0.00
CA LEU A 7 0.95 -5.07 0.68
C LEU A 7 0.36 -4.03 -0.27
N ILE A 8 1.15 -3.52 -1.22
CA ILE A 8 0.67 -2.59 -2.24
C ILE A 8 -0.40 -3.26 -3.12
N GLY A 9 -0.15 -4.49 -3.61
CA GLY A 9 -1.12 -5.25 -4.40
C GLY A 9 -2.41 -5.50 -3.62
N THR A 10 -2.30 -5.97 -2.37
CA THR A 10 -3.45 -6.21 -1.49
C THR A 10 -4.27 -4.94 -1.27
N VAL A 11 -3.64 -3.79 -1.04
CA VAL A 11 -4.38 -2.52 -0.87
C VAL A 11 -5.04 -2.09 -2.18
N LEU A 12 -4.38 -2.24 -3.33
CA LEU A 12 -4.98 -1.92 -4.63
C LEU A 12 -6.23 -2.76 -4.89
N ASP A 13 -6.14 -4.09 -4.71
CA ASP A 13 -7.26 -5.02 -4.85
C ASP A 13 -8.43 -4.62 -3.93
N GLU A 14 -8.12 -4.20 -2.70
CA GLU A 14 -9.14 -3.80 -1.73
C GLU A 14 -9.78 -2.44 -2.06
N LEU A 15 -9.02 -1.50 -2.64
CA LEU A 15 -9.56 -0.23 -3.14
C LEU A 15 -10.50 -0.46 -4.32
N GLU A 16 -10.18 -1.38 -5.23
CA GLU A 16 -11.06 -1.81 -6.32
C GLU A 16 -12.34 -2.46 -5.78
N ARG A 17 -12.18 -3.43 -4.86
CA ARG A 17 -13.31 -4.16 -4.27
C ARG A 17 -14.29 -3.26 -3.53
N GLN A 18 -13.79 -2.20 -2.87
CA GLN A 18 -14.61 -1.27 -2.08
C GLN A 18 -15.03 0.00 -2.83
N ASP A 19 -14.69 0.13 -4.11
CA ASP A 19 -14.85 1.36 -4.89
C ASP A 19 -14.29 2.62 -4.17
N LYS A 20 -13.11 2.50 -3.58
CA LYS A 20 -12.40 3.59 -2.88
C LYS A 20 -11.31 4.20 -3.74
N ARG A 21 -10.91 5.44 -3.43
CA ARG A 21 -9.94 6.22 -4.21
C ARG A 21 -8.52 6.21 -3.64
N TYR A 22 -8.36 6.35 -2.33
CA TYR A 22 -7.05 6.50 -1.70
C TYR A 22 -6.78 5.40 -0.67
N GLY A 23 -5.54 4.90 -0.66
CA GLY A 23 -5.00 3.98 0.34
C GLY A 23 -3.63 4.44 0.85
N LEU A 24 -3.26 3.99 2.05
CA LEU A 24 -1.95 4.23 2.65
C LEU A 24 -1.33 2.89 3.03
N VAL A 25 -0.10 2.65 2.58
CA VAL A 25 0.72 1.52 3.01
C VAL A 25 1.89 2.06 3.80
N THR A 26 2.13 1.50 4.98
CA THR A 26 3.33 1.76 5.79
C THR A 26 3.83 0.46 6.41
N MET A 27 5.15 0.36 6.63
CA MET A 27 5.77 -0.80 7.27
C MET A 27 7.06 -0.38 7.98
N CYS A 28 7.46 -1.15 8.99
CA CYS A 28 8.80 -1.03 9.56
C CYS A 28 9.85 -1.71 8.64
N ALA A 29 11.08 -1.20 8.69
CA ALA A 29 12.23 -1.76 8.02
C ALA A 29 13.49 -1.68 8.93
N ALA A 30 14.48 -2.52 8.64
CA ALA A 30 15.76 -2.50 9.36
C ALA A 30 16.40 -1.10 9.32
N GLY A 31 17.19 -0.76 10.36
CA GLY A 31 17.84 0.56 10.45
C GLY A 31 16.94 1.68 10.97
N GLY A 32 15.81 1.36 11.60
CA GLY A 32 14.90 2.36 12.17
C GLY A 32 14.10 3.13 11.11
N MET A 33 13.92 2.54 9.93
CA MET A 33 13.21 3.16 8.80
C MET A 33 11.75 2.71 8.76
N ALA A 34 10.88 3.60 8.26
CA ALA A 34 9.48 3.30 8.04
C ALA A 34 8.96 4.03 6.78
N PRO A 35 9.04 3.41 5.58
CA PRO A 35 8.48 4.00 4.37
C PRO A 35 6.95 4.06 4.44
N ALA A 36 6.39 5.15 3.92
CA ALA A 36 4.95 5.35 3.77
C ALA A 36 4.62 5.71 2.31
N VAL A 37 3.63 5.05 1.73
CA VAL A 37 3.22 5.19 0.32
C VAL A 37 1.73 5.47 0.26
N ILE A 38 1.35 6.57 -0.39
CA ILE A 38 -0.04 6.87 -0.73
C ILE A 38 -0.33 6.28 -2.11
N ILE A 39 -1.42 5.53 -2.21
CA ILE A 39 -1.91 4.94 -3.44
C ILE A 39 -3.18 5.70 -3.83
N GLU A 40 -3.23 6.25 -5.04
CA GLU A 40 -4.46 6.72 -5.68
C GLU A 40 -4.85 5.70 -6.74
N ARG A 41 -6.05 5.10 -6.59
CA ARG A 41 -6.61 4.23 -7.61
C ARG A 41 -7.11 5.07 -8.77
N MET A 42 -6.59 4.77 -9.96
CA MET A 42 -7.04 5.38 -11.21
C MET A 42 -8.41 4.80 -11.59
N GLN A 43 -9.31 5.68 -12.04
CA GLN A 43 -10.61 5.36 -12.63
C GLN A 43 -10.75 6.11 -13.93
#